data_AF-A0A9D7VNB7-F1
#
_entry.id   AF-A0A9D7VNB7-F1
#
_cell.length_a   1.000
_cell.length_b   1.000
_cell.length_c   1.000
_cell.angle_alpha   90.00
_cell.angle_beta   90.00
_cell.angle_gamma   90.00
#
_symmetry.space_group_name_H-M   'P 1'
#
loop_
_entity.id
_entity.type
_entity.pdbx_description
1 polymer ?
#
loop_
_entity_poly.entity_id
_entity_poly.type
_entity_poly.pdbx_seq_one_letter_code
_entity_poly.pdbx_strand_id
1 'polypeptide(L)'
;MPTPTTANRNYPLPHPENELDTDVQRLVSALQSIDADVASLLVSVSQAALGTHGHTISDVTGLQAALDAKAASGHTHAINDLTDVDITGAPADRPLTTQVGGGVGIGPDWAAAIAGNCR
;
A
#
# COMPACT_ATOMS: atom_id res chain seq x y z
N MET A 1 -17.90 1.47 -56.03
CA MET A 1 -16.77 0.70 -55.46
C MET A 1 -16.66 1.04 -53.98
N PRO A 2 -16.34 0.09 -53.08
CA PRO A 2 -16.13 0.41 -51.68
C PRO A 2 -15.00 1.45 -51.55
N THR A 3 -15.23 2.47 -50.75
CA THR A 3 -14.27 3.54 -50.52
C THR A 3 -13.06 2.99 -49.75
N PRO A 4 -11.82 3.07 -50.27
CA PRO A 4 -10.68 2.55 -49.54
C PRO A 4 -10.46 3.40 -48.28
N THR A 5 -10.26 2.72 -47.15
CA THR A 5 -10.00 3.36 -45.86
C THR A 5 -8.92 2.63 -45.08
N THR A 6 -8.30 3.31 -44.11
CA THR A 6 -7.37 2.68 -43.17
C THR A 6 -8.09 1.63 -42.31
N ALA A 7 -7.38 0.57 -41.90
CA ALA A 7 -7.98 -0.57 -41.19
C ALA A 7 -8.47 -0.24 -39.77
N ASN A 8 -7.74 0.62 -39.05
CA ASN A 8 -7.99 0.85 -37.62
C ASN A 8 -8.93 2.02 -37.34
N ARG A 9 -8.90 3.04 -38.20
CA ARG A 9 -9.58 4.33 -37.97
C ARG A 9 -10.48 4.77 -39.11
N ASN A 10 -10.60 3.95 -40.16
CA ASN A 10 -11.42 4.20 -41.34
C ASN A 10 -11.19 5.56 -42.03
N TYR A 11 -9.97 6.10 -41.94
CA TYR A 11 -9.65 7.35 -42.63
C TYR A 11 -9.68 7.12 -44.15
N PRO A 12 -10.21 8.07 -44.94
CA PRO A 12 -10.22 7.97 -46.39
C PRO A 12 -8.80 7.82 -46.95
N LEU A 13 -8.61 6.86 -47.87
CA LEU A 13 -7.37 6.72 -48.64
C LEU A 13 -7.57 7.25 -50.08
N PRO A 14 -6.50 7.72 -50.76
CA PRO A 14 -6.52 7.95 -52.19
C PRO A 14 -6.97 6.71 -52.97
N HIS A 15 -7.60 6.89 -54.13
CA HIS A 15 -8.03 5.78 -54.99
C HIS A 15 -7.56 6.03 -56.43
N PRO A 16 -6.94 5.04 -57.09
CA PRO A 16 -6.27 5.22 -58.39
C PRO A 16 -7.21 5.65 -59.53
N GLU A 17 -8.52 5.45 -59.38
CA GLU A 17 -9.53 5.87 -60.36
C GLU A 17 -10.10 7.27 -60.12
N ASN A 18 -9.72 7.94 -59.02
CA ASN A 18 -10.18 9.29 -58.73
C ASN A 18 -9.32 10.34 -59.46
N GLU A 19 -9.93 11.48 -59.76
CA GLU A 19 -9.17 12.67 -60.14
C GLU A 19 -8.40 13.24 -58.95
N LEU A 20 -7.34 14.00 -59.25
CA LEU A 20 -6.43 14.56 -58.24
C LEU A 20 -7.17 15.45 -57.24
N ASP A 21 -8.14 16.23 -57.68
CA ASP A 21 -8.92 17.14 -56.82
C ASP A 21 -9.72 16.37 -55.75
N THR A 22 -10.29 15.24 -56.14
CA THR A 22 -11.05 14.33 -55.28
C THR A 22 -10.13 13.67 -54.26
N ASP A 23 -8.98 13.16 -54.70
CA ASP A 23 -8.01 12.54 -53.79
C ASP A 23 -7.37 13.55 -52.83
N VAL A 24 -7.14 14.79 -53.26
CA VAL A 24 -6.69 15.86 -52.37
C VAL A 24 -7.73 16.14 -51.27
N GLN A 25 -9.02 16.20 -51.61
CA GLN A 25 -10.08 16.39 -50.60
C GLN A 25 -10.17 15.22 -49.62
N ARG A 26 -9.94 13.99 -50.10
CA ARG A 26 -9.88 12.78 -49.24
C ARG A 26 -8.70 12.83 -48.28
N LEU A 27 -7.53 13.26 -48.76
CA LEU A 27 -6.35 13.46 -47.93
C LEU A 27 -6.58 14.54 -46.87
N VAL A 28 -7.20 15.67 -47.23
CA VAL A 28 -7.58 16.72 -46.27
C VAL A 28 -8.51 16.16 -45.19
N SER A 29 -9.52 15.37 -45.57
CA SER A 29 -10.46 14.76 -44.64
C SER A 29 -9.76 13.76 -43.69
N ALA A 30 -8.83 12.98 -44.21
CA ALA A 30 -8.01 12.07 -43.41
C ALA A 30 -7.13 12.83 -42.40
N LEU A 31 -6.48 13.93 -42.82
CA LEU A 31 -5.65 14.76 -41.95
C LEU A 31 -6.47 15.42 -40.83
N GLN A 32 -7.67 15.91 -41.12
CA GLN A 32 -8.59 16.45 -40.11
C GLN A 32 -9.03 15.37 -39.10
N SER A 33 -9.26 14.14 -39.57
CA SER A 33 -9.62 13.02 -38.69
C SER A 33 -8.45 12.61 -37.80
N ILE A 34 -7.23 12.61 -38.33
CA ILE A 34 -5.99 12.35 -37.57
C ILE A 34 -5.79 13.42 -36.50
N ASP A 35 -5.98 14.70 -36.83
CA ASP A 35 -5.86 15.81 -35.88
C ASP A 35 -6.83 15.65 -34.69
N ALA A 36 -8.10 15.35 -34.97
CA ALA A 36 -9.10 15.09 -33.94
C ALA A 36 -8.72 13.92 -33.02
N ASP A 37 -8.11 12.87 -33.58
CA ASP A 37 -7.68 11.71 -32.82
C ASP A 37 -6.43 11.97 -31.99
N VAL A 38 -5.49 12.75 -32.50
CA VAL A 38 -4.32 13.22 -31.73
C VAL A 38 -4.76 14.10 -30.56
N ALA A 39 -5.72 15.01 -30.78
CA ALA A 39 -6.29 15.82 -29.71
C ALA A 39 -6.98 14.96 -28.65
N SER A 40 -7.76 13.95 -29.07
CA SER A 40 -8.44 13.02 -28.17
C SER A 40 -7.46 12.16 -27.36
N LEU A 41 -6.38 11.70 -28.00
CA LEU A 41 -5.30 10.97 -27.33
C LEU A 41 -4.59 11.84 -26.30
N LEU A 42 -4.29 13.10 -26.62
CA LEU A 42 -3.67 14.04 -25.70
C LEU A 42 -4.53 14.26 -24.44
N VAL A 43 -5.84 14.43 -24.62
CA VAL A 43 -6.81 14.53 -23.52
C VAL A 43 -6.87 13.23 -22.71
N SER A 44 -6.84 12.07 -23.36
CA SER A 44 -6.91 10.78 -22.67
C SER A 44 -5.64 10.51 -21.84
N VAL A 45 -4.46 10.76 -22.41
CA VAL A 45 -3.17 10.58 -21.73
C VAL A 45 -2.99 11.58 -20.59
N SER A 46 -3.35 12.85 -20.79
CA SER A 46 -3.26 13.85 -19.71
C SER A 46 -4.17 13.53 -18.53
N GLN A 47 -5.36 12.98 -18.78
CA GLN A 47 -6.28 12.57 -17.71
C GLN A 47 -5.90 11.26 -17.01
N ALA A 48 -5.17 10.36 -17.69
CA ALA A 48 -4.71 9.11 -17.08
C ALA A 48 -3.89 9.34 -15.80
N ALA A 49 -3.16 10.46 -15.70
CA ALA A 49 -2.41 10.86 -14.50
C ALA A 49 -3.21 11.71 -13.50
N LEU A 50 -4.34 12.31 -13.92
CA LEU A 50 -5.23 13.10 -13.05
C LEU A 50 -6.28 12.24 -12.34
N GLY A 51 -6.55 11.03 -12.84
CA GLY A 51 -7.28 10.03 -12.08
C GLY A 51 -6.50 9.68 -10.81
N THR A 52 -7.17 9.71 -9.66
CA THR A 52 -6.54 9.40 -8.37
C THR A 52 -5.86 8.03 -8.45
N HIS A 53 -4.52 8.00 -8.51
CA HIS A 53 -3.75 6.77 -8.44
C HIS A 53 -3.58 6.37 -6.98
N GLY A 54 -4.44 5.47 -6.51
CA GLY A 54 -4.40 4.92 -5.16
C GLY A 54 -4.47 3.41 -5.19
N HIS A 55 -3.89 2.79 -4.17
CA HIS A 55 -4.01 1.36 -3.90
C HIS A 55 -4.49 1.19 -2.47
N THR A 56 -5.48 0.34 -2.29
CA THR A 56 -5.87 -0.25 -1.02
C THR A 56 -4.95 -1.43 -0.70
N ILE A 57 -4.88 -1.85 0.56
CA ILE A 57 -4.05 -3.01 0.95
C ILE A 57 -4.48 -4.28 0.19
N SER A 58 -5.77 -4.43 -0.12
CA SER A 58 -6.31 -5.55 -0.89
C SER A 58 -5.78 -5.63 -2.33
N ASP A 59 -5.25 -4.54 -2.88
CA ASP A 59 -4.67 -4.53 -4.23
C ASP A 59 -3.32 -5.24 -4.29
N VAL A 60 -2.68 -5.46 -3.14
CA VAL A 60 -1.39 -6.15 -3.02
C VAL A 60 -1.59 -7.53 -2.40
N THR A 61 -1.75 -8.54 -3.24
CA THR A 61 -1.89 -9.95 -2.84
C THR A 61 -0.80 -10.34 -1.84
N GLY A 62 -1.20 -10.77 -0.64
CA GLY A 62 -0.30 -11.23 0.41
C GLY A 62 0.22 -10.14 1.37
N LEU A 63 -0.01 -8.85 1.09
CA LEU A 63 0.42 -7.77 1.98
C LEU A 63 -0.26 -7.85 3.35
N GLN A 64 -1.59 -8.06 3.37
CA GLN A 64 -2.34 -8.19 4.62
C GLN A 64 -1.79 -9.33 5.48
N ALA A 65 -1.59 -10.51 4.89
CA ALA A 65 -1.06 -11.67 5.61
C ALA A 65 0.37 -11.42 6.15
N ALA A 66 1.21 -10.70 5.40
CA ALA A 66 2.55 -10.34 5.85
C ALA A 66 2.53 -9.35 7.03
N LEU A 67 1.62 -8.37 7.00
CA LEU A 67 1.42 -7.42 8.11
C LEU A 67 0.91 -8.12 9.36
N ASP A 68 -0.08 -9.01 9.20
CA ASP A 68 -0.64 -9.80 10.30
C ASP A 68 0.42 -10.73 10.92
N ALA A 69 1.26 -11.36 10.09
CA ALA A 69 2.36 -12.19 10.55
C ALA A 69 3.44 -11.40 11.31
N LYS A 70 3.67 -10.13 10.94
CA LYS A 70 4.61 -9.26 11.66
C LYS A 70 4.12 -8.95 13.08
N ALA A 71 2.83 -8.71 13.25
CA ALA A 71 2.22 -8.43 14.55
C ALA A 71 2.04 -9.69 15.42
N ALA A 72 1.72 -10.82 14.80
CA ALA A 72 1.49 -12.10 15.48
C ALA A 72 2.78 -12.81 15.95
N SER A 73 3.96 -12.30 15.59
CA SER A 73 5.24 -12.83 16.07
C SER A 73 5.52 -12.40 17.51
N GLY A 74 4.76 -12.95 18.47
CA GLY A 74 5.16 -13.16 19.86
C GLY A 74 6.08 -12.12 20.47
N HIS A 75 5.76 -10.82 20.37
CA HIS A 75 6.53 -9.81 21.08
C HIS A 75 6.06 -9.86 22.54
N THR A 76 6.97 -10.24 23.42
CA THR A 76 6.77 -10.14 24.86
C THR A 76 7.86 -9.24 25.39
N HIS A 77 7.51 -8.31 26.28
CA HIS A 77 8.48 -7.54 27.02
C HIS A 77 8.77 -8.32 28.30
N ALA A 78 10.02 -8.70 28.51
CA ALA A 78 10.43 -9.18 29.81
C ALA A 78 10.63 -7.96 30.73
N ILE A 79 10.43 -8.14 32.04
CA ILE A 79 10.52 -7.01 33.00
C ILE A 79 11.92 -6.38 32.98
N ASN A 80 12.97 -7.16 32.67
CA ASN A 80 14.34 -6.68 32.51
C ASN A 80 14.56 -5.82 31.24
N ASP A 81 13.61 -5.81 30.30
CA ASP A 81 13.68 -4.99 29.08
C ASP A 81 13.14 -3.57 29.31
N LEU A 82 12.48 -3.31 30.43
CA LEU A 82 11.86 -2.03 30.76
C LEU A 82 12.91 -1.10 31.40
N THR A 83 13.20 0.04 30.77
CA THR A 83 14.21 1.02 31.23
C THR A 83 13.63 2.27 31.89
N ASP A 84 12.32 2.48 31.77
CA ASP A 84 11.58 3.69 32.16
C ASP A 84 10.47 3.42 33.19
N VAL A 85 10.61 2.36 34.00
CA VAL A 85 9.62 2.02 35.04
C VAL A 85 9.67 3.03 36.19
N ASP A 86 8.66 3.88 36.28
CA ASP A 86 8.44 4.78 37.43
C ASP A 86 7.72 4.05 38.57
N ILE A 87 8.30 4.08 39.77
CA ILE A 87 7.77 3.45 41.00
C ILE A 87 7.41 4.47 42.09
N THR A 88 7.39 5.77 41.78
CA THR A 88 7.20 6.85 42.76
C THR A 88 5.87 6.79 43.53
N GLY A 89 4.88 6.05 43.04
CA GLY A 89 3.59 5.80 43.71
C GLY A 89 3.40 4.39 44.27
N ALA A 90 4.43 3.53 44.25
CA ALA A 90 4.30 2.15 44.71
C ALA A 90 4.20 2.08 46.25
N PRO A 91 3.38 1.16 46.82
CA PRO A 91 3.32 0.95 48.27
C PRO A 91 4.68 0.57 48.85
N ALA A 92 5.04 1.14 50.00
CA ALA A 92 6.21 0.73 50.76
C ALA A 92 6.11 -0.77 51.15
N ASP A 93 7.27 -1.41 51.32
CA ASP A 93 7.42 -2.82 51.77
C ASP A 93 6.86 -3.89 50.81
N ARG A 94 6.72 -3.56 49.53
CA ARG A 94 6.42 -4.55 48.47
C ARG A 94 7.46 -4.55 47.36
N PRO A 95 8.68 -5.09 47.59
CA PRO A 95 9.71 -5.14 46.56
C PRO A 95 9.24 -5.96 45.34
N LEU A 96 9.69 -5.56 44.15
CA LEU A 96 9.72 -6.42 42.97
C LEU A 96 10.74 -7.52 43.24
N THR A 97 10.29 -8.70 43.63
CA THR A 97 11.17 -9.82 43.97
C THR A 97 11.14 -10.88 42.87
N THR A 98 12.30 -11.48 42.60
CA THR A 98 12.41 -12.72 41.85
C THR A 98 11.96 -13.87 42.76
N GLN A 99 10.87 -14.54 42.41
CA GLN A 99 10.34 -15.70 43.12
C GLN A 99 11.18 -16.94 42.83
N VAL A 100 11.19 -17.89 43.77
CA VAL A 100 11.79 -19.22 43.56
C VAL A 100 11.06 -19.87 42.37
N GLY A 101 11.79 -20.14 41.28
CA GLY A 101 11.22 -20.61 40.02
C GLY A 101 11.24 -19.58 38.87
N GLY A 102 11.76 -18.36 39.09
CA GLY A 102 12.10 -17.41 38.02
C GLY A 102 11.01 -16.42 37.62
N GLY A 103 9.85 -16.40 38.29
CA GLY A 103 8.84 -15.35 38.11
C GLY A 103 9.17 -14.06 38.87
N VAL A 104 8.63 -12.92 38.46
CA VAL A 104 8.80 -11.61 39.16
C VAL A 104 7.44 -11.09 39.61
N GLY A 105 7.31 -10.66 40.87
CA GLY A 105 6.03 -10.16 41.42
C GLY A 105 6.20 -9.23 42.62
N ILE A 106 5.08 -8.63 43.05
CA ILE A 106 5.02 -7.67 44.16
C ILE A 106 4.70 -8.42 45.46
N GLY A 107 5.68 -8.64 46.32
CA GLY A 107 5.52 -9.37 47.58
C GLY A 107 6.79 -9.40 48.42
N PRO A 108 6.70 -9.82 49.70
CA PRO A 108 7.86 -9.92 50.56
C PRO A 108 8.89 -10.87 49.95
N ASP A 109 10.17 -10.54 50.12
CA ASP A 109 11.26 -11.46 49.86
C ASP A 109 11.05 -12.71 50.73
N TRP A 110 10.91 -13.87 50.10
CA TRP A 110 10.80 -15.15 50.80
C TRP A 110 11.95 -15.38 51.80
N ALA A 111 13.10 -14.71 51.61
CA ALA A 111 14.25 -14.74 52.51
C ALA A 111 13.93 -14.16 53.91
N ALA A 112 13.14 -13.09 54.02
CA ALA A 112 12.75 -12.51 55.32
C ALA A 112 11.63 -13.31 56.01
N ALA A 113 10.76 -14.00 55.26
CA ALA A 113 9.63 -14.75 55.82
C ALA A 113 10.06 -16.00 56.63
N ILE A 114 11.23 -16.59 56.34
CA ILE A 114 11.74 -17.77 57.07
C ILE A 114 12.45 -17.37 58.38
N ALA A 115 13.13 -16.22 58.42
CA ALA A 115 13.89 -15.81 59.61
C ALA A 115 13.02 -15.53 60.85
N GLY A 116 11.71 -15.28 60.66
CA GLY A 116 10.76 -15.03 61.74
C GLY A 116 10.08 -16.26 62.36
N ASN A 117 10.28 -17.47 61.81
CA ASN A 117 9.53 -18.67 62.22
C ASN A 117 10.38 -19.80 62.84
N CYS A 118 11.65 -19.54 63.17
CA CYS A 118 12.41 -20.42 64.06
C CYS A 118 12.02 -20.13 65.52
N ARG A 119 10.97 -20.78 66.01
CA ARG A 119 10.74 -21.01 67.44
C ARG A 119 11.36 -22.33 67.86
#